data_AF-A0A920KCD9-F1
#
_entry.id   AF-A0A920KCD9-F1
#
_cell.length_a   1.000
_cell.length_b   1.000
_cell.length_c   1.000
_cell.angle_alpha   90.00
_cell.angle_beta   90.00
_cell.angle_gamma   90.00
#
_symmetry.space_group_name_H-M   'P 1'
#
loop_
_entity.id
_entity.type
_entity.pdbx_description
1 polymer ?
#
loop_
_entity_poly.entity_id
_entity_poly.type
_entity_poly.pdbx_seq_one_letter_code
_entity_poly.pdbx_strand_id
1 'polypeptide(L)' 'MFLISFLFLIYIGVDKLFLNKGAKLIANRTEFYVALTALILGVQLFLAGFLGEMIARNSPKRNVYKISHKSNLDE' A
#
# COMPACT_ATOMS: atom_id res chain seq x y z
N MET A 1 -4.79 3.56 -7.36
CA MET A 1 -3.43 4.13 -7.50
C MET A 1 -2.41 3.04 -7.79
N PHE A 2 -2.07 2.14 -6.86
CA PHE A 2 -1.08 1.07 -7.09
C PHE A 2 -1.32 0.23 -8.37
N LEU A 3 -2.47 -0.44 -8.50
CA LEU A 3 -2.78 -1.30 -9.66
C LEU A 3 -2.79 -0.53 -10.99
N ILE A 4 -3.37 0.67 -11.00
CA ILE A 4 -3.46 1.50 -12.20
C ILE A 4 -2.05 1.92 -12.66
N SER A 5 -1.21 2.40 -11.72
CA SER A 5 0.18 2.77 -12.01
C SER A 5 1.02 1.57 -12.45
N PHE A 6 0.75 0.39 -11.90
CA PHE A 6 1.42 -0.85 -12.26
C PHE A 6 1.08 -1.28 -13.69
N LEU A 7 -0.20 -1.27 -14.07
CA LEU A 7 -0.64 -1.56 -15.44
C LEU A 7 -0.09 -0.52 -16.43
N PHE A 8 -0.04 0.74 -16.03
CA PHE A 8 0.52 1.81 -16.87
C PHE A 8 2.04 1.66 -17.07
N LEU A 9 2.77 1.22 -16.05
CA LEU A 9 4.20 0.89 -16.16
C LEU A 9 4.43 -0.31 -17.09
N ILE A 10 3.62 -1.37 -16.97
CA ILE A 10 3.67 -2.53 -17.88
C ILE A 10 3.41 -2.09 -19.31
N TYR A 11 2.40 -1.23 -19.53
CA TYR A 11 2.09 -0.69 -20.85
C TYR A 11 3.30 0.03 -21.47
N ILE A 12 3.96 0.93 -20.74
CA ILE A 12 5.18 1.64 -21.21
C ILE A 12 6.31 0.64 -21.51
N GLY A 13 6.46 -0.41 -20.69
CA GLY A 13 7.46 -1.46 -20.89
C GLY A 13 7.22 -2.29 -22.14
N VAL A 14 5.98 -2.72 -22.37
CA VAL A 14 5.56 -3.49 -23.55
C VAL A 14 5.72 -2.63 -24.82
N ASP A 15 5.29 -1.37 -24.77
CA ASP A 15 5.46 -0.40 -25.85
C ASP A 15 6.93 -0.29 -26.26
N LYS A 16 7.84 -0.15 -25.29
CA LYS A 16 9.28 -0.04 -25.57
C LYS A 16 9.90 -1.33 -26.12
N LEU A 17 9.50 -2.49 -25.59
CA LEU A 17 10.16 -3.76 -25.89
C LEU A 17 9.69 -4.37 -27.22
N PHE A 18 8.41 -4.22 -27.56
CA PHE A 18 7.81 -4.94 -28.68
C PHE A 18 7.33 -4.02 -29.81
N LEU A 19 6.75 -2.86 -29.50
CA LEU A 19 6.10 -2.00 -30.50
C LEU A 19 7.07 -0.95 -31.08
N ASN A 20 7.76 -0.21 -30.20
CA ASN A 20 8.54 0.97 -30.57
C ASN A 20 10.00 0.88 -30.09
N LYS A 21 10.75 -0.07 -30.66
CA LYS A 21 12.15 -0.35 -30.27
C LYS A 21 13.07 0.88 -30.44
N GLY A 22 12.83 1.72 -31.45
CA GLY A 22 13.58 2.95 -31.72
C GLY A 22 13.15 4.18 -30.90
N ALA A 23 12.16 4.07 -30.01
CA ALA A 23 11.70 5.19 -29.19
C ALA A 23 12.83 5.75 -28.29
N LYS A 24 12.61 6.94 -27.71
CA LYS A 24 13.49 7.49 -26.66
C LYS A 24 13.67 6.48 -25.51
N LEU A 25 14.76 6.61 -24.76
CA LEU A 25 14.95 5.83 -23.53
C LEU A 25 13.78 6.07 -22.58
N ILE A 26 13.34 5.03 -21.87
CA ILE A 26 12.23 5.12 -20.91
C ILE A 26 12.53 6.19 -19.84
N ALA A 27 13.79 6.29 -19.40
CA ALA A 27 14.26 7.31 -18.46
C ALA A 27 14.21 8.75 -19.01
N ASN A 28 13.94 8.95 -20.30
CA ASN A 28 13.77 10.28 -20.89
C ASN A 28 12.29 10.59 -21.19
N ARG A 29 11.34 9.75 -20.73
CA ARG A 29 9.91 9.94 -20.94
C ARG A 29 9.26 10.48 -19.66
N THR A 30 8.52 11.58 -19.77
CA THR A 30 7.83 12.20 -18.63
C THR A 30 6.77 11.25 -18.04
N GLU A 31 6.04 10.52 -18.90
CA GLU A 31 5.02 9.56 -18.47
C GLU A 31 5.59 8.43 -17.59
N PHE A 32 6.85 8.05 -17.76
CA PHE A 32 7.50 7.04 -16.93
C PHE A 32 7.66 7.52 -15.50
N TYR A 33 8.12 8.75 -15.29
CA TYR A 33 8.31 9.30 -13.95
C TYR A 33 6.97 9.48 -13.23
N VAL A 34 5.93 9.93 -13.94
CA VAL A 34 4.57 10.01 -13.38
C VAL A 34 4.06 8.62 -12.96
N ALA A 35 4.23 7.62 -13.82
CA ALA A 35 3.85 6.23 -13.51
C ALA A 35 4.61 5.69 -12.29
N LEU A 36 5.92 5.92 -12.24
CA LEU A 36 6.81 5.48 -11.17
C LEU A 36 6.45 6.13 -9.83
N THR A 37 6.28 7.46 -9.81
CA THR A 37 5.88 8.19 -8.59
C THR A 37 4.52 7.73 -8.09
N ALA A 38 3.54 7.57 -8.99
CA ALA A 38 2.22 7.09 -8.62
C ALA A 38 2.24 5.64 -8.11
N LEU A 39 3.16 4.80 -8.59
CA LEU A 39 3.37 3.44 -8.08
C LEU A 39 3.94 3.48 -6.65
N ILE A 40 4.99 4.29 -6.42
CA ILE A 40 5.62 4.46 -5.09
C ILE A 40 4.59 4.94 -4.07
N LEU A 41 3.84 6.00 -4.40
CA LEU A 41 2.76 6.52 -3.54
C LEU A 41 1.68 5.46 -3.29
N GLY A 42 1.33 4.67 -4.31
CA GLY A 42 0.37 3.57 -4.19
C GLY A 42 0.80 2.53 -3.16
N VAL A 43 2.06 2.10 -3.19
CA VAL A 43 2.62 1.15 -2.21
C VAL A 43 2.66 1.77 -0.82
N GLN A 44 3.08 3.03 -0.70
CA GLN A 44 3.14 3.74 0.59
C GLN A 44 1.77 3.85 1.25
N LEU A 45 0.72 4.20 0.51
CA LEU A 45 -0.65 4.28 1.03
C LEU A 45 -1.17 2.91 1.50
N PHE A 46 -0.87 1.84 0.75
CA PHE A 46 -1.22 0.48 1.16
C PHE A 46 -0.49 0.06 2.44
N LEU A 47 0.83 0.27 2.49
CA LEU A 47 1.64 -0.02 3.68
C LEU A 47 1.21 0.79 4.89
N ALA A 48 0.96 2.08 4.73
CA ALA A 48 0.49 2.95 5.82
C ALA A 48 -0.87 2.48 6.36
N GLY A 49 -1.80 2.10 5.48
CA GLY A 49 -3.09 1.52 5.89
C GLY A 49 -2.91 0.21 6.65
N PHE A 50 -2.07 -0.69 6.16
CA PHE A 50 -1.79 -1.97 6.81
C PHE A 50 -1.12 -1.79 8.18
N LEU A 51 -0.14 -0.90 8.28
CA LEU A 51 0.51 -0.52 9.54
C LEU A 51 -0.49 0.09 10.52
N GLY A 52 -1.36 0.98 10.04
CA GLY A 52 -2.43 1.57 10.84
C GLY A 52 -3.35 0.50 11.45
N GLU A 53 -3.75 -0.49 10.66
CA GLU A 53 -4.58 -1.59 11.11
C GLU A 53 -3.86 -2.45 12.18
N MET A 54 -2.58 -2.77 11.99
CA MET A 54 -1.79 -3.49 12.98
C MET A 54 -1.68 -2.73 14.31
N ILE A 55 -1.43 -1.43 14.25
CA ILE A 55 -1.34 -0.56 15.43
C ILE A 55 -2.69 -0.51 16.14
N ALA A 56 -3.78 -0.31 15.42
CA ALA A 56 -5.13 -0.27 15.99
C ALA A 56 -5.51 -1.59 16.68
N ARG A 57 -5.05 -2.73 16.14
CA ARG A 57 -5.28 -4.06 16.73
C ARG A 57 -4.42 -4.34 17.96
N ASN A 58 -3.33 -3.60 18.15
CA ASN A 58 -2.41 -3.75 19.28
C ASN A 58 -2.88 -2.96 20.50
N SER A 59 -4.08 -3.26 21.02
CA SER A 59 -4.60 -2.64 22.24
C SER A 59 -4.23 -3.46 23.49
N PRO A 60 -3.42 -2.92 24.42
CA PRO A 60 -3.10 -3.60 25.68
C PRO A 60 -4.32 -3.76 26.60
N LYS A 61 -5.41 -3.01 26.36
CA LYS A 61 -6.66 -3.11 27.13
C LYS A 61 -7.64 -4.15 26.58
N ARG A 62 -7.30 -4.88 25.50
CA ARG A 62 -8.23 -5.84 24.86
C ARG A 62 -8.72 -6.93 25.83
N ASN A 63 -7.93 -7.28 26.83
CA ASN A 63 -8.27 -8.29 27.83
C ASN A 63 -8.70 -7.72 29.19
N VAL A 64 -8.90 -6.40 29.29
CA VAL A 64 -9.35 -5.73 30.52
C VAL A 64 -10.86 -5.61 30.45
N TYR A 65 -11.55 -6.56 31.08
CA TYR A 65 -13.00 -6.56 31.19
C TYR A 65 -13.45 -5.66 32.35
N LYS A 66 -14.57 -4.95 32.16
CA LYS A 66 -15.25 -4.27 33.26
C LYS A 66 -16.11 -5.29 33.99
N ILE A 67 -15.72 -5.61 35.22
CA ILE A 67 -16.54 -6.46 36.10
C ILE A 67 -17.68 -5.59 36.64
N SER A 68 -18.92 -5.91 36.28
CA SER A 68 -20.11 -5.19 36.75
C SER A 68 -20.61 -5.68 38.10
N HIS A 69 -20.42 -6.97 38.40
CA HIS A 69 -20.87 -7.59 39.64
C HIS A 69 -19.94 -8.76 40.01
N LYS A 70 -19.60 -8.88 41.29
CA LYS A 70 -18.86 -10.02 41.87
C LYS A 70 -19.79 -10.69 42.88
N SER A 71 -19.98 -12.00 42.81
CA SER A 71 -20.73 -12.76 43.83
C SER A 71 -19.90 -13.95 44.29
N ASN A 72 -19.85 -14.21 45.59
CA ASN A 72 -19.13 -15.33 46.20
C ASN A 72 -17.60 -15.33 45.93
N LEU A 73 -16.96 -14.17 46.07
CA LEU A 73 -15.50 -14.08 46.16
C LEU A 73 -15.16 -13.72 47.61
N ASP A 74 -14.68 -14.69 48.36
CA ASP A 74 -14.00 -14.46 49.64
C ASP A 74 -12.60 -13.88 49.31
N GLU A 75 -12.15 -12.87 50.06
CA GLU A 75 -10.91 -12.12 49.80
C GLU A 75 -9.66 -12.98 49.56
#